data_AF-A0A9X2RKH9-F1
#
_entry.id   AF-A0A9X2RKH9-F1
#
_cell.length_a   1.000
_cell.length_b   1.000
_cell.length_c   1.000
_cell.angle_alpha   90.00
_cell.angle_beta   90.00
_cell.angle_gamma   90.00
#
_symmetry.space_group_name_H-M   'P 1'
#
loop_
_entity.id
_entity.type
_entity.pdbx_description
1 polymer ?
#
loop_
_entity_poly.entity_id
_entity_poly.type
_entity_poly.pdbx_seq_one_letter_code
_entity_poly.pdbx_strand_id
1 'polypeptide(L)'
;MRYLSVTIILLLVACGTAPSPNVILVDGGTVAASESGQNGSHAQLTFERLRKGELESGRLDQYVALYGREDLIAGGHLREYERSDCQPIESGSAPLQTIVDRARDAQIVIINESHVRSSTRAFIENVAVSLAPLGFDVYAAETFSNFDGGGSFPFTEDDDEPTDVLTDNDGYYLREATFAHLLRRVRGLGYRFAAYEIAYDPEYERPEDMLDAMHVREEAQAQNIIENILEDDPNARVLVHVGYNHAFEQPITWRDGRSAKWMATRLKEKTGIDPLTIDQTTCRGASSDNELVLAEVATKDPVDLRVIRPPDTFVYGRPTFRLTRGYEAVAIPQDLLPSDGWAIIEARPVDDPVEAIPHDRVLVEAGEDVRLMLKAGRYSVRAVVPDASVDTDK
;
A
#
# COMPACT_ATOMS: atom_id res chain seq x y z
N MET A 1 -0.31 76.33 23.92
CA MET A 1 -0.62 75.90 22.54
C MET A 1 0.36 74.79 22.17
N ARG A 2 -0.11 73.54 22.15
CA ARG A 2 0.69 72.36 21.75
C ARG A 2 0.45 72.12 20.26
N TYR A 3 1.50 72.14 19.46
CA TYR A 3 1.47 71.70 18.06
C TYR A 3 1.73 70.19 18.02
N LEU A 4 0.79 69.42 17.46
CA LEU A 4 0.98 68.01 17.15
C LEU A 4 1.87 67.87 15.91
N SER A 5 3.03 67.22 16.05
CA SER A 5 3.79 66.70 14.91
C SER A 5 3.17 65.39 14.45
N VAL A 6 2.65 65.38 13.21
CA VAL A 6 2.22 64.17 12.52
C VAL A 6 3.46 63.46 11.98
N THR A 7 3.75 62.26 12.50
CA THR A 7 4.79 61.39 11.97
C THR A 7 4.18 60.51 10.88
N ILE A 8 4.60 60.71 9.63
CA ILE A 8 4.25 59.84 8.51
C ILE A 8 5.12 58.59 8.61
N ILE A 9 4.51 57.45 8.95
CA ILE A 9 5.16 56.14 8.90
C ILE A 9 5.10 55.67 7.45
N LEU A 10 6.25 55.67 6.77
CA LEU A 10 6.42 55.02 5.47
C LEU A 10 6.40 53.50 5.69
N LEU A 11 5.31 52.82 5.29
CA LEU A 11 5.30 51.37 5.20
C LEU A 11 6.19 50.95 4.03
N LEU A 12 7.37 50.43 4.34
CA LEU A 12 8.17 49.63 3.42
C LEU A 12 7.42 48.31 3.20
N VAL A 13 6.82 48.16 2.01
CA VAL A 13 6.35 46.87 1.51
C VAL A 13 7.58 46.00 1.28
N ALA A 14 7.85 45.10 2.22
CA ALA A 14 8.79 44.01 1.97
C ALA A 14 8.22 43.16 0.85
N CYS A 15 8.91 43.14 -0.29
CA CYS A 15 8.66 42.19 -1.37
C CYS A 15 8.90 40.79 -0.78
N GLY A 16 7.82 40.09 -0.43
CA GLY A 16 7.90 38.69 -0.03
C GLY A 16 8.47 37.92 -1.22
N THR A 17 9.69 37.41 -1.07
CA THR A 17 10.19 36.32 -1.90
C THR A 17 9.16 35.21 -1.83
N ALA A 18 8.60 34.78 -2.96
CA ALA A 18 7.78 33.59 -3.01
C ALA A 18 8.54 32.45 -2.29
N PRO A 19 7.89 31.66 -1.41
CA PRO A 19 8.56 30.50 -0.85
C PRO A 19 9.08 29.66 -2.01
N SER A 20 10.37 29.34 -2.00
CA SER A 20 10.96 28.39 -2.93
C SER A 20 10.05 27.16 -3.01
N PRO A 21 9.87 26.54 -4.19
CA PRO A 21 9.04 25.35 -4.27
C PRO A 21 9.57 24.32 -3.27
N ASN A 22 8.69 23.84 -2.39
CA ASN A 22 9.03 22.85 -1.37
C ASN A 22 9.55 21.56 -2.02
N VAL A 23 9.15 21.30 -3.27
CA VAL A 23 9.62 20.20 -4.10
C VAL A 23 10.47 20.72 -5.26
N ILE A 24 11.69 20.22 -5.38
CA ILE A 24 12.61 20.53 -6.49
C ILE A 24 12.76 19.27 -7.34
N LEU A 25 12.43 19.36 -8.62
CA LEU A 25 12.64 18.27 -9.58
C LEU A 25 13.94 18.49 -10.35
N VAL A 26 14.69 17.42 -10.54
CA VAL A 26 15.87 17.31 -11.39
C VAL A 26 15.56 16.29 -12.47
N ASP A 27 15.93 16.60 -13.70
CA ASP A 27 15.75 15.68 -14.83
C ASP A 27 16.64 14.44 -14.65
N GLY A 28 15.99 13.28 -14.57
CA GLY A 28 16.60 11.95 -14.54
C GLY A 28 16.55 11.25 -15.91
N GLY A 29 16.03 11.91 -16.94
CA GLY A 29 15.96 11.45 -18.31
C GLY A 29 14.84 10.46 -18.59
N THR A 30 14.97 9.79 -19.73
CA THR A 30 14.03 8.78 -20.22
C THR A 30 14.77 7.47 -20.45
N VAL A 31 14.17 6.35 -20.03
CA VAL A 31 14.72 5.00 -20.21
C VAL A 31 13.66 4.08 -20.78
N ALA A 32 14.08 3.06 -21.52
CA ALA A 32 13.16 2.05 -22.03
C ALA A 32 12.69 1.10 -20.91
N ALA A 33 11.50 0.51 -21.08
CA ALA A 33 10.94 -0.46 -20.15
C ALA A 33 11.89 -1.63 -19.87
N SER A 34 12.49 -2.22 -20.92
CA SER A 34 13.52 -3.26 -20.82
C SER A 34 14.76 -2.85 -20.03
N GLU A 35 15.15 -1.57 -20.09
CA GLU A 35 16.31 -1.03 -19.37
C GLU A 35 16.03 -0.73 -17.90
N SER A 36 14.75 -0.57 -17.53
CA SER A 36 14.30 -0.40 -16.14
C SER A 36 14.14 -1.72 -15.36
N GLY A 37 14.55 -2.84 -15.97
CA GLY A 37 14.49 -4.17 -15.38
C GLY A 37 13.14 -4.87 -15.55
N GLN A 38 12.96 -6.00 -14.86
CA GLN A 38 11.77 -6.85 -14.99
C GLN A 38 10.46 -6.09 -14.74
N ASN A 39 10.48 -5.05 -13.89
CA ASN A 39 9.29 -4.25 -13.59
C ASN A 39 8.80 -3.42 -14.76
N GLY A 40 9.70 -2.80 -15.52
CA GLY A 40 9.32 -2.06 -16.71
C GLY A 40 8.72 -2.96 -17.77
N SER A 41 9.36 -4.10 -18.05
CA SER A 41 8.82 -5.08 -19.00
C SER A 41 7.46 -5.62 -18.57
N HIS A 42 7.27 -5.88 -17.27
CA HIS A 42 5.97 -6.33 -16.74
C HIS A 42 4.91 -5.23 -16.84
N ALA A 43 5.26 -3.99 -16.51
CA ALA A 43 4.38 -2.85 -16.67
C ALA A 43 3.93 -2.70 -18.13
N GLN A 44 4.86 -2.85 -19.08
CA GLN A 44 4.55 -2.74 -20.49
C GLN A 44 3.50 -3.75 -20.97
N LEU A 45 3.70 -5.04 -20.67
CA LEU A 45 2.74 -6.08 -21.05
C LEU A 45 1.34 -5.80 -20.49
N THR A 46 1.28 -5.39 -19.23
CA THR A 46 0.03 -5.08 -18.53
C THR A 46 -0.69 -3.87 -19.14
N PHE A 47 0.03 -2.80 -19.45
CA PHE A 47 -0.57 -1.59 -20.01
C PHE A 47 -0.92 -1.70 -21.50
N GLU A 48 -0.26 -2.59 -22.23
CA GLU A 48 -0.71 -2.96 -23.58
C GLU A 48 -2.06 -3.67 -23.56
N ARG A 49 -2.32 -4.53 -22.56
CA ARG A 49 -3.65 -5.13 -22.35
C ARG A 49 -4.69 -4.10 -21.92
N LEU A 50 -4.33 -3.19 -21.02
CA LEU A 50 -5.17 -2.03 -20.64
C LEU A 50 -5.65 -1.25 -21.86
N ARG A 51 -4.75 -0.89 -22.77
CA ARG A 51 -5.07 -0.15 -24.00
C ARG A 51 -5.96 -0.92 -24.98
N LYS A 52 -5.97 -2.25 -24.93
CA LYS A 52 -6.91 -3.09 -25.69
C LYS A 52 -8.32 -3.09 -25.09
N GLY A 53 -8.55 -2.37 -23.99
CA GLY A 53 -9.84 -2.27 -23.30
C GLY A 53 -10.09 -3.42 -22.32
N GLU A 54 -9.05 -4.17 -21.94
CA GLU A 54 -9.17 -5.41 -21.17
C GLU A 54 -9.21 -5.19 -19.65
N LEU A 55 -9.84 -4.10 -19.19
CA LEU A 55 -9.86 -3.65 -17.78
C LEU A 55 -10.56 -4.58 -16.78
N GLU A 56 -11.29 -5.60 -17.22
CA GLU A 56 -12.24 -6.32 -16.36
C GLU A 56 -11.61 -7.41 -15.47
N SER A 57 -10.28 -7.56 -15.47
CA SER A 57 -9.60 -8.54 -14.62
C SER A 57 -9.13 -7.90 -13.31
N GLY A 58 -9.49 -8.47 -12.16
CA GLY A 58 -9.04 -7.99 -10.86
C GLY A 58 -7.51 -7.93 -10.69
N ARG A 59 -6.75 -8.74 -11.46
CA ARG A 59 -5.29 -8.62 -11.53
C ARG A 59 -4.87 -7.31 -12.20
N LEU A 60 -5.52 -6.94 -13.29
CA LEU A 60 -5.23 -5.70 -14.02
C LEU A 60 -5.59 -4.48 -13.17
N ASP A 61 -6.74 -4.49 -12.49
CA ASP A 61 -7.12 -3.41 -11.57
C ASP A 61 -6.07 -3.17 -10.48
N GLN A 62 -5.61 -4.27 -9.88
CA GLN A 62 -4.53 -4.25 -8.90
C GLN A 62 -3.25 -3.65 -9.49
N TYR A 63 -2.85 -4.06 -10.70
CA TYR A 63 -1.67 -3.48 -11.35
C TYR A 63 -1.81 -1.97 -11.61
N VAL A 64 -2.97 -1.52 -12.08
CA VAL A 64 -3.21 -0.09 -12.31
C VAL A 64 -3.10 0.70 -11.01
N ALA A 65 -3.64 0.16 -9.90
CA ALA A 65 -3.47 0.75 -8.57
C ALA A 65 -1.99 0.77 -8.11
N LEU A 66 -1.21 -0.27 -8.40
CA LEU A 66 0.23 -0.31 -8.10
C LEU A 66 1.01 0.82 -8.78
N TYR A 67 0.55 1.30 -9.93
CA TYR A 67 1.13 2.44 -10.65
C TYR A 67 0.34 3.74 -10.45
N GLY A 68 -0.35 3.87 -9.31
CA GLY A 68 -0.90 5.14 -8.84
C GLY A 68 -2.11 5.66 -9.60
N ARG A 69 -2.80 4.79 -10.35
CA ARG A 69 -3.95 5.10 -11.21
C ARG A 69 -5.27 4.51 -10.73
N GLU A 70 -5.45 4.58 -9.42
CA GLU A 70 -6.68 4.25 -8.71
C GLU A 70 -7.91 4.99 -9.26
N ASP A 71 -7.73 6.16 -9.89
CA ASP A 71 -8.80 6.93 -10.54
C ASP A 71 -9.46 6.17 -11.70
N LEU A 72 -8.68 5.39 -12.45
CA LEU A 72 -9.18 4.63 -13.61
C LEU A 72 -10.13 3.51 -13.23
N ILE A 73 -9.98 2.98 -12.01
CA ILE A 73 -10.79 1.86 -11.50
C ILE A 73 -11.91 2.34 -10.58
N ALA A 74 -11.74 3.49 -9.91
CA ALA A 74 -12.72 4.03 -8.97
C ALA A 74 -14.05 4.47 -9.59
N GLY A 75 -14.02 4.96 -10.84
CA GLY A 75 -15.21 5.31 -11.61
C GLY A 75 -15.77 4.18 -12.47
N GLY A 76 -15.16 2.99 -12.39
CA GLY A 76 -15.41 1.87 -13.30
C GLY A 76 -16.35 0.81 -12.74
N HIS A 77 -15.98 -0.45 -12.98
CA HIS A 77 -16.79 -1.63 -12.65
C HIS A 77 -16.63 -2.12 -11.20
N LEU A 78 -15.61 -1.63 -10.50
CA LEU A 78 -15.33 -2.01 -9.12
C LEU A 78 -16.21 -1.25 -8.13
N ARG A 79 -17.07 -2.00 -7.42
CA ARG A 79 -17.87 -1.44 -6.32
C ARG A 79 -17.04 -1.05 -5.09
N GLU A 80 -15.72 -1.23 -5.12
CA GLU A 80 -14.83 -0.99 -3.97
C GLU A 80 -14.70 0.47 -3.57
N TYR A 81 -15.02 1.36 -4.50
CA TYR A 81 -15.11 2.80 -4.30
C TYR A 81 -16.55 3.29 -4.05
N GLU A 82 -17.55 2.40 -4.21
CA GLU A 82 -18.94 2.70 -3.89
C GLU A 82 -19.19 2.59 -2.38
N ARG A 83 -20.21 3.31 -1.92
CA ARG A 83 -20.66 3.24 -0.52
C ARG A 83 -21.36 1.91 -0.25
N SER A 84 -21.24 1.38 0.97
CA SER A 84 -21.98 0.19 1.42
C SER A 84 -22.76 0.46 2.71
N ASP A 85 -23.82 -0.33 2.93
CA ASP A 85 -24.82 -0.11 4.00
C ASP A 85 -24.36 -0.58 5.40
N CYS A 86 -23.08 -0.45 5.73
CA CYS A 86 -22.63 -0.72 7.09
C CYS A 86 -23.13 0.39 8.03
N GLN A 87 -23.96 0.03 9.01
CA GLN A 87 -24.43 0.97 10.03
C GLN A 87 -23.31 1.19 11.07
N PRO A 88 -22.82 2.43 11.25
CA PRO A 88 -21.82 2.71 12.27
C PRO A 88 -22.38 2.53 13.68
N ILE A 89 -21.53 2.20 14.64
CA ILE A 89 -21.95 2.16 16.04
C ILE A 89 -22.08 3.59 16.54
N GLU A 90 -23.26 3.94 17.07
CA GLU A 90 -23.48 5.24 17.72
C GLU A 90 -22.48 5.42 18.87
N SER A 91 -21.70 6.52 18.80
CA SER A 91 -20.67 6.93 19.76
C SER A 91 -19.32 6.17 19.71
N GLY A 92 -18.84 5.78 18.52
CA GLY A 92 -17.48 5.24 18.37
C GLY A 92 -16.37 6.24 18.75
N SER A 93 -15.47 5.83 19.63
CA SER A 93 -14.15 6.44 19.82
C SER A 93 -13.39 6.53 18.49
N ALA A 94 -12.41 7.44 18.39
CA ALA A 94 -11.53 7.52 17.22
C ALA A 94 -11.00 6.11 16.86
N PRO A 95 -11.22 5.57 15.64
CA PRO A 95 -10.99 4.16 15.31
C PRO A 95 -9.60 3.66 15.74
N LEU A 96 -8.57 4.50 15.55
CA LEU A 96 -7.21 4.23 15.95
C LEU A 96 -7.05 4.02 17.46
N GLN A 97 -7.71 4.83 18.29
CA GLN A 97 -7.65 4.69 19.75
C GLN A 97 -8.26 3.36 20.21
N THR A 98 -9.40 2.96 19.62
CA THR A 98 -10.02 1.67 19.94
C THR A 98 -9.12 0.50 19.57
N ILE A 99 -8.48 0.57 18.40
CA ILE A 99 -7.50 -0.45 17.97
C ILE A 99 -6.35 -0.52 18.98
N VAL A 100 -5.78 0.61 19.39
CA VAL A 100 -4.71 0.67 20.39
C VAL A 100 -5.14 0.07 21.71
N ASP A 101 -6.35 0.38 22.20
CA ASP A 101 -6.84 -0.13 23.48
C ASP A 101 -7.06 -1.65 23.43
N ARG A 102 -7.65 -2.17 22.36
CA ARG A 102 -7.83 -3.63 22.14
C ARG A 102 -6.50 -4.35 21.94
N ALA A 103 -5.55 -3.70 21.25
CA ALA A 103 -4.25 -4.29 20.95
C ALA A 103 -3.39 -4.48 22.20
N ARG A 104 -3.65 -3.79 23.33
CA ARG A 104 -2.89 -3.99 24.58
C ARG A 104 -2.91 -5.45 25.05
N ASP A 105 -4.08 -6.08 24.93
CA ASP A 105 -4.32 -7.45 25.36
C ASP A 105 -4.06 -8.49 24.25
N ALA A 106 -3.76 -8.04 23.03
CA ALA A 106 -3.48 -8.91 21.89
C ALA A 106 -1.97 -9.10 21.65
N GLN A 107 -1.56 -10.33 21.42
CA GLN A 107 -0.19 -10.63 20.95
C GLN A 107 -0.07 -10.42 19.44
N ILE A 108 -1.09 -10.79 18.68
CA ILE A 108 -1.12 -10.69 17.21
C ILE A 108 -2.24 -9.73 16.82
N VAL A 109 -1.92 -8.76 15.97
CA VAL A 109 -2.90 -7.89 15.32
C VAL A 109 -2.86 -8.16 13.83
N ILE A 110 -3.97 -8.60 13.24
CA ILE A 110 -4.09 -8.83 11.80
C ILE A 110 -4.98 -7.75 11.21
N ILE A 111 -4.44 -6.93 10.31
CA ILE A 111 -5.18 -5.87 9.63
C ILE A 111 -5.10 -6.06 8.13
N ASN A 112 -6.26 -6.04 7.47
CA ASN A 112 -6.29 -6.22 6.03
C ASN A 112 -6.21 -4.92 5.23
N GLU A 113 -5.91 -5.06 3.96
CA GLU A 113 -5.94 -4.00 2.97
C GLU A 113 -6.77 -4.37 1.74
N SER A 114 -7.13 -3.33 0.99
CA SER A 114 -7.54 -3.42 -0.40
C SER A 114 -6.31 -3.31 -1.27
N HIS A 115 -6.13 -4.21 -2.23
CA HIS A 115 -5.02 -4.09 -3.19
C HIS A 115 -5.22 -2.96 -4.20
N VAL A 116 -6.43 -2.38 -4.23
CA VAL A 116 -6.81 -1.33 -5.17
C VAL A 116 -7.11 0.00 -4.50
N ARG A 117 -7.00 0.13 -3.17
CA ARG A 117 -7.23 1.39 -2.42
C ARG A 117 -6.08 1.71 -1.48
N SER A 118 -5.12 2.50 -1.93
CA SER A 118 -3.92 2.88 -1.19
C SER A 118 -4.21 3.61 0.13
N SER A 119 -5.41 4.16 0.33
CA SER A 119 -5.83 4.71 1.61
C SER A 119 -5.91 3.66 2.74
N THR A 120 -6.07 2.36 2.44
CA THR A 120 -6.01 1.29 3.47
C THR A 120 -4.60 1.17 4.03
N ARG A 121 -3.59 1.28 3.17
CA ARG A 121 -2.16 1.22 3.53
C ARG A 121 -1.76 2.39 4.40
N ALA A 122 -2.23 3.59 4.05
CA ALA A 122 -1.99 4.78 4.85
C ALA A 122 -2.58 4.69 6.27
N PHE A 123 -3.71 3.99 6.43
CA PHE A 123 -4.27 3.75 7.75
C PHE A 123 -3.46 2.71 8.54
N ILE A 124 -2.98 1.64 7.89
CA ILE A 124 -2.08 0.65 8.50
C ILE A 124 -0.80 1.31 9.01
N GLU A 125 -0.29 2.33 8.32
CA GLU A 125 0.86 3.12 8.81
C GLU A 125 0.56 3.77 10.17
N ASN A 126 -0.62 4.38 10.31
CA ASN A 126 -1.03 5.00 11.57
C ASN A 126 -1.20 3.94 12.68
N VAL A 127 -1.71 2.75 12.34
CA VAL A 127 -1.80 1.61 13.27
C VAL A 127 -0.40 1.19 13.72
N ALA A 128 0.52 0.91 12.79
CA ALA A 128 1.90 0.53 13.12
C ALA A 128 2.61 1.56 14.01
N VAL A 129 2.51 2.86 13.67
CA VAL A 129 3.04 3.95 14.51
C VAL A 129 2.49 3.89 15.94
N SER A 130 1.22 3.55 16.10
CA SER A 130 0.55 3.53 17.40
C SER A 130 0.76 2.24 18.18
N LEU A 131 1.09 1.15 17.50
CA LEU A 131 1.38 -0.15 18.11
C LEU A 131 2.84 -0.28 18.57
N ALA A 132 3.79 0.40 17.92
CA ALA A 132 5.21 0.36 18.33
C ALA A 132 5.42 0.65 19.84
N PRO A 133 4.82 1.70 20.45
CA PRO A 133 4.93 1.93 21.90
C PRO A 133 4.31 0.85 22.80
N LEU A 134 3.49 -0.05 22.25
CA LEU A 134 2.92 -1.20 22.95
C LEU A 134 3.83 -2.44 22.90
N GLY A 135 5.01 -2.32 22.29
CA GLY A 135 5.98 -3.41 22.15
C GLY A 135 5.76 -4.29 20.92
N PHE A 136 4.94 -3.86 19.96
CA PHE A 136 4.92 -4.51 18.64
C PHE A 136 6.20 -4.16 17.89
N ASP A 137 6.99 -5.17 17.56
CA ASP A 137 8.30 -5.04 16.94
C ASP A 137 8.49 -5.97 15.73
N VAL A 138 7.49 -6.80 15.39
CA VAL A 138 7.48 -7.60 14.15
C VAL A 138 6.37 -7.12 13.22
N TYR A 139 6.73 -6.88 11.97
CA TYR A 139 5.81 -6.52 10.90
C TYR A 139 5.85 -7.57 9.80
N ALA A 140 4.82 -8.40 9.76
CA ALA A 140 4.66 -9.45 8.76
C ALA A 140 3.72 -8.94 7.66
N ALA A 141 4.07 -9.08 6.39
CA ALA A 141 3.24 -8.55 5.29
C ALA A 141 3.21 -9.46 4.07
N GLU A 142 2.03 -9.55 3.43
CA GLU A 142 1.80 -10.36 2.22
C GLU A 142 2.76 -10.03 1.07
N THR A 143 3.29 -8.81 1.08
CA THR A 143 4.20 -8.36 0.04
C THR A 143 5.53 -9.09 0.02
N PHE A 144 5.97 -9.63 1.15
CA PHE A 144 7.29 -10.24 1.28
C PHE A 144 7.23 -11.69 0.77
N SER A 145 8.13 -12.04 -0.14
CA SER A 145 8.19 -13.37 -0.74
C SER A 145 9.14 -14.30 0.01
N ASN A 146 8.79 -15.59 0.10
CA ASN A 146 9.63 -16.65 0.66
C ASN A 146 10.39 -17.44 -0.43
N PHE A 147 10.99 -16.78 -1.43
CA PHE A 147 11.73 -17.48 -2.49
C PHE A 147 13.11 -17.96 -2.02
N ASP A 148 13.35 -19.27 -2.08
CA ASP A 148 14.70 -19.83 -2.10
C ASP A 148 15.30 -19.66 -3.51
N GLY A 149 16.33 -18.82 -3.64
CA GLY A 149 17.15 -18.76 -4.86
C GLY A 149 17.35 -17.40 -5.55
N GLY A 150 17.37 -16.28 -4.81
CA GLY A 150 18.00 -15.04 -5.33
C GLY A 150 17.23 -13.73 -5.16
N GLY A 151 16.23 -13.68 -4.29
CA GLY A 151 15.64 -12.43 -3.80
C GLY A 151 15.69 -12.42 -2.28
N SER A 152 16.89 -12.21 -1.72
CA SER A 152 17.06 -11.92 -0.30
C SER A 152 16.08 -10.82 0.10
N PHE A 153 15.30 -11.02 1.17
CA PHE A 153 15.13 -10.06 2.28
C PHE A 153 14.00 -10.56 3.24
N PRO A 154 14.08 -10.23 4.55
CA PRO A 154 14.64 -8.96 4.97
C PRO A 154 16.05 -8.97 5.56
N PHE A 155 16.67 -10.09 5.93
CA PHE A 155 18.06 -10.08 6.40
C PHE A 155 18.61 -11.51 6.25
N THR A 156 19.49 -11.77 5.28
CA THR A 156 20.34 -12.96 5.43
C THR A 156 21.36 -12.64 6.52
N GLU A 157 21.68 -13.60 7.40
CA GLU A 157 22.76 -13.42 8.38
C GLU A 157 24.13 -13.17 7.70
N ASP A 158 24.24 -13.42 6.39
CA ASP A 158 25.43 -13.27 5.56
C ASP A 158 25.50 -11.94 4.78
N ASP A 159 24.47 -11.08 4.85
CA ASP A 159 24.58 -9.69 4.38
C ASP A 159 25.23 -8.86 5.49
N ASP A 160 26.56 -8.76 5.47
CA ASP A 160 27.39 -8.02 6.44
C ASP A 160 26.92 -6.55 6.68
N GLU A 161 26.03 -5.99 5.85
CA GLU A 161 25.32 -4.73 6.09
C GLU A 161 23.93 -4.76 5.43
N PRO A 162 22.81 -4.75 6.19
CA PRO A 162 21.50 -4.56 5.60
C PRO A 162 21.46 -3.20 4.90
N THR A 163 21.23 -3.18 3.58
CA THR A 163 21.10 -1.89 2.91
C THR A 163 19.79 -1.23 3.33
N ASP A 164 19.85 0.01 3.83
CA ASP A 164 18.67 0.81 4.22
C ASP A 164 17.71 1.09 3.04
N VAL A 165 18.09 0.72 1.83
CA VAL A 165 17.38 0.97 0.58
C VAL A 165 16.33 -0.12 0.35
N LEU A 166 15.07 0.29 0.15
CA LEU A 166 14.03 -0.61 -0.36
C LEU A 166 14.07 -0.64 -1.89
N THR A 167 13.90 -1.81 -2.51
CA THR A 167 13.86 -1.99 -3.96
C THR A 167 12.53 -2.63 -4.41
N ASP A 168 12.27 -2.66 -5.72
CA ASP A 168 11.10 -3.37 -6.26
C ASP A 168 11.16 -4.90 -6.07
N ASN A 169 12.33 -5.46 -5.74
CA ASN A 169 12.51 -6.89 -5.48
C ASN A 169 12.12 -7.28 -4.05
N ASP A 170 12.03 -6.31 -3.13
CA ASP A 170 11.73 -6.59 -1.73
C ASP A 170 10.25 -6.91 -1.49
N GLY A 171 9.40 -6.77 -2.51
CA GLY A 171 8.04 -7.30 -2.45
C GLY A 171 7.10 -6.81 -3.54
N TYR A 172 6.04 -7.59 -3.77
CA TYR A 172 5.12 -7.37 -4.87
C TYR A 172 4.38 -6.02 -4.79
N TYR A 173 3.89 -5.65 -3.60
CA TYR A 173 3.06 -4.47 -3.37
C TYR A 173 3.85 -3.17 -3.20
N LEU A 174 5.19 -3.23 -3.07
CA LEU A 174 6.05 -2.04 -2.94
C LEU A 174 6.04 -1.13 -4.17
N ARG A 175 5.59 -1.65 -5.32
CA ARG A 175 5.39 -0.84 -6.54
C ARG A 175 4.46 0.35 -6.27
N GLU A 176 3.49 0.20 -5.37
CA GLU A 176 2.64 1.31 -4.97
C GLU A 176 3.31 2.19 -3.92
N ALA A 177 3.34 3.48 -4.19
CA ALA A 177 4.10 4.45 -3.41
C ALA A 177 3.71 4.48 -1.92
N THR A 178 2.42 4.39 -1.59
CA THR A 178 1.93 4.42 -0.21
C THR A 178 2.40 3.19 0.58
N PHE A 179 2.43 2.01 -0.03
CA PHE A 179 3.03 0.81 0.56
C PHE A 179 4.54 1.01 0.82
N ALA A 180 5.28 1.52 -0.16
CA ALA A 180 6.71 1.77 0.00
C ALA A 180 7.00 2.81 1.11
N HIS A 181 6.18 3.85 1.23
CA HIS A 181 6.24 4.82 2.34
C HIS A 181 5.94 4.18 3.69
N LEU A 182 4.90 3.33 3.75
CA LEU A 182 4.56 2.55 4.93
C LEU A 182 5.75 1.72 5.41
N LEU A 183 6.41 0.96 4.52
CA LEU A 183 7.56 0.14 4.91
C LEU A 183 8.76 0.96 5.39
N ARG A 184 9.08 2.09 4.72
CA ARG A 184 10.11 3.02 5.24
C ARG A 184 9.78 3.49 6.66
N ARG A 185 8.50 3.81 6.90
CA ARG A 185 8.04 4.28 8.22
C ARG A 185 8.15 3.19 9.27
N VAL A 186 7.69 1.98 8.95
CA VAL A 186 7.73 0.82 9.85
C VAL A 186 9.18 0.43 10.17
N ARG A 187 10.07 0.39 9.18
CA ARG A 187 11.52 0.21 9.38
C ARG A 187 12.10 1.28 10.32
N GLY A 188 11.79 2.55 10.08
CA GLY A 188 12.25 3.66 10.92
C GLY A 188 11.70 3.65 12.36
N LEU A 189 10.69 2.84 12.66
CA LEU A 189 10.18 2.60 14.02
C LEU A 189 10.91 1.43 14.72
N GLY A 190 11.78 0.69 14.02
CA GLY A 190 12.52 -0.45 14.55
C GLY A 190 11.82 -1.79 14.42
N TYR A 191 10.78 -1.90 13.61
CA TYR A 191 10.16 -3.19 13.32
C TYR A 191 11.09 -4.10 12.52
N ARG A 192 11.16 -5.37 12.92
CA ARG A 192 11.71 -6.47 12.12
C ARG A 192 10.65 -6.92 11.12
N PHE A 193 11.04 -7.07 9.87
CA PHE A 193 10.16 -7.59 8.83
C PHE A 193 10.15 -9.11 8.85
N ALA A 194 8.99 -9.72 8.60
CA ALA A 194 8.85 -11.16 8.48
C ALA A 194 8.02 -11.52 7.25
N ALA A 195 8.54 -12.40 6.42
CA ALA A 195 7.83 -12.92 5.26
C ALA A 195 6.95 -14.10 5.69
N TYR A 196 5.73 -14.15 5.16
CA TYR A 196 4.81 -15.25 5.43
C TYR A 196 4.16 -15.83 4.18
N GLU A 197 4.37 -15.26 3.00
CA GLU A 197 3.76 -15.77 1.77
C GLU A 197 4.19 -17.22 1.45
N ILE A 198 3.44 -17.96 0.63
CA ILE A 198 3.88 -19.32 0.23
C ILE A 198 5.28 -19.26 -0.42
N ALA A 199 6.17 -20.15 0.03
CA ALA A 199 7.44 -20.38 -0.64
C ALA A 199 7.15 -21.15 -1.93
N TYR A 200 7.45 -20.55 -3.08
CA TYR A 200 7.29 -21.22 -4.36
C TYR A 200 8.51 -22.09 -4.64
N ASP A 201 8.38 -23.38 -4.34
CA ASP A 201 9.29 -24.41 -4.88
C ASP A 201 9.10 -24.47 -6.41
N PRO A 202 10.17 -24.47 -7.22
CA PRO A 202 10.08 -24.71 -8.66
C PRO A 202 9.31 -26.00 -9.04
N GLU A 203 9.27 -27.00 -8.15
CA GLU A 203 8.51 -28.23 -8.32
C GLU A 203 7.05 -28.11 -7.83
N TYR A 204 6.66 -27.00 -7.21
CA TYR A 204 5.28 -26.76 -6.78
C TYR A 204 4.35 -26.55 -7.98
N GLU A 205 3.56 -27.57 -8.27
CA GLU A 205 2.44 -27.46 -9.19
C GLU A 205 1.23 -26.88 -8.45
N ARG A 206 0.92 -25.61 -8.75
CA ARG A 206 -0.29 -24.96 -8.22
C ARG A 206 -1.53 -25.77 -8.63
N PRO A 207 -2.43 -26.12 -7.68
CA PRO A 207 -3.67 -26.78 -8.01
C PRO A 207 -4.47 -26.04 -9.08
N GLU A 208 -5.06 -26.77 -10.03
CA GLU A 208 -5.91 -26.19 -11.08
C GLU A 208 -7.19 -25.58 -10.49
N ASP A 209 -7.77 -26.24 -9.47
CA ASP A 209 -8.92 -25.70 -8.76
C ASP A 209 -8.48 -24.54 -7.85
N MET A 210 -9.17 -23.40 -8.00
CA MET A 210 -8.82 -22.17 -7.28
C MET A 210 -9.04 -22.28 -5.78
N LEU A 211 -10.02 -23.06 -5.33
CA LEU A 211 -10.28 -23.27 -3.91
C LEU A 211 -9.18 -24.13 -3.29
N ASP A 212 -8.73 -25.18 -3.99
CA ASP A 212 -7.59 -26.00 -3.55
C ASP A 212 -6.30 -25.17 -3.51
N ALA A 213 -6.04 -24.34 -4.52
CA ALA A 213 -4.88 -23.45 -4.53
C ALA A 213 -4.94 -22.43 -3.37
N MET A 214 -6.12 -21.91 -3.05
CA MET A 214 -6.32 -21.06 -1.88
C MET A 214 -6.06 -21.83 -0.58
N HIS A 215 -6.59 -23.05 -0.43
CA HIS A 215 -6.34 -23.86 0.76
C HIS A 215 -4.85 -24.06 1.04
N VAL A 216 -4.06 -24.38 0.00
CA VAL A 216 -2.61 -24.54 0.13
C VAL A 216 -1.96 -23.22 0.57
N ARG A 217 -2.33 -22.10 -0.06
CA ARG A 217 -1.76 -20.79 0.26
C ARG A 217 -2.09 -20.34 1.68
N GLU A 218 -3.36 -20.39 2.10
CA GLU A 218 -3.77 -19.98 3.46
C GLU A 218 -3.12 -20.84 4.55
N GLU A 219 -2.92 -22.13 4.28
CA GLU A 219 -2.23 -23.06 5.18
C GLU A 219 -0.75 -22.71 5.32
N ALA A 220 -0.06 -22.53 4.19
CA ALA A 220 1.35 -22.14 4.17
C ALA A 220 1.56 -20.78 4.84
N GLN A 221 0.70 -19.80 4.58
CA GLN A 221 0.80 -18.48 5.20
C GLN A 221 0.69 -18.52 6.72
N ALA A 222 -0.26 -19.29 7.27
CA ALA A 222 -0.38 -19.46 8.70
C ALA A 222 0.82 -20.22 9.30
N GLN A 223 1.35 -21.22 8.58
CA GLN A 223 2.50 -21.99 9.00
C GLN A 223 3.79 -21.14 9.03
N ASN A 224 4.02 -20.32 8.01
CA ASN A 224 5.20 -19.46 7.93
C ASN A 224 5.22 -18.38 9.02
N ILE A 225 4.07 -17.87 9.46
CA ILE A 225 4.01 -16.97 10.63
C ILE A 225 4.52 -17.69 11.89
N ILE A 226 4.22 -18.98 12.03
CA ILE A 226 4.68 -19.77 13.17
C ILE A 226 6.19 -19.97 13.07
N GLU A 227 6.65 -20.52 11.95
CA GLU A 227 8.05 -20.88 11.72
C GLU A 227 8.98 -19.65 11.73
N ASN A 228 8.62 -18.58 11.03
CA ASN A 228 9.51 -17.42 10.86
C ASN A 228 9.43 -16.40 12.00
N ILE A 229 8.53 -16.58 12.98
CA ILE A 229 8.30 -15.60 14.05
C ILE A 229 8.12 -16.26 15.41
N LEU A 230 7.10 -17.12 15.55
CA LEU A 230 6.65 -17.61 16.85
C LEU A 230 7.46 -18.79 17.40
N GLU A 231 8.14 -19.56 16.55
CA GLU A 231 9.07 -20.61 17.00
C GLU A 231 10.31 -20.01 17.66
N ASP A 232 10.87 -18.96 17.06
CA ASP A 232 12.04 -18.25 17.59
C ASP A 232 11.69 -17.36 18.79
N ASP A 233 10.55 -16.65 18.74
CA ASP A 233 10.04 -15.84 19.85
C ASP A 233 8.53 -16.08 20.07
N PRO A 234 8.18 -17.02 20.97
CA PRO A 234 6.78 -17.32 21.30
C PRO A 234 6.00 -16.15 21.90
N ASN A 235 6.68 -15.08 22.36
CA ASN A 235 6.05 -13.90 22.95
C ASN A 235 6.08 -12.68 22.01
N ALA A 236 6.56 -12.85 20.77
CA ALA A 236 6.64 -11.77 19.79
C ALA A 236 5.28 -11.10 19.61
N ARG A 237 5.26 -9.76 19.59
CA ARG A 237 4.05 -8.97 19.32
C ARG A 237 4.06 -8.54 17.86
N VAL A 238 3.14 -9.11 17.09
CA VAL A 238 3.21 -9.09 15.62
C VAL A 238 2.07 -8.26 15.04
N LEU A 239 2.40 -7.33 14.16
CA LEU A 239 1.45 -6.70 13.25
C LEU A 239 1.51 -7.43 11.90
N VAL A 240 0.42 -8.12 11.54
CA VAL A 240 0.28 -8.86 10.28
C VAL A 240 -0.58 -8.06 9.31
N HIS A 241 0.00 -7.65 8.19
CA HIS A 241 -0.65 -6.90 7.12
C HIS A 241 -0.99 -7.85 5.96
N VAL A 242 -2.29 -8.01 5.71
CA VAL A 242 -2.82 -8.98 4.76
C VAL A 242 -3.72 -8.34 3.70
N GLY A 243 -3.96 -9.00 2.57
CA GLY A 243 -5.00 -8.64 1.62
C GLY A 243 -6.37 -9.22 2.01
N TYR A 244 -7.42 -8.40 1.90
CA TYR A 244 -8.82 -8.84 1.96
C TYR A 244 -9.12 -9.87 3.06
N ASN A 245 -9.62 -11.05 2.70
CA ASN A 245 -10.22 -12.00 3.63
C ASN A 245 -9.21 -12.80 4.47
N HIS A 246 -7.90 -12.67 4.24
CA HIS A 246 -6.88 -13.36 5.05
C HIS A 246 -7.02 -13.09 6.56
N ALA A 247 -7.60 -11.94 6.94
CA ALA A 247 -7.87 -11.57 8.32
C ALA A 247 -9.10 -12.28 8.94
N PHE A 248 -9.85 -13.07 8.17
CA PHE A 248 -11.12 -13.62 8.65
C PHE A 248 -10.90 -14.84 9.55
N GLU A 249 -11.59 -14.86 10.68
CA GLU A 249 -11.55 -15.91 11.70
C GLU A 249 -12.64 -16.97 11.55
N GLN A 250 -13.55 -16.79 10.59
CA GLN A 250 -14.60 -17.77 10.30
C GLN A 250 -14.51 -18.28 8.86
N PRO A 251 -14.86 -19.55 8.59
CA PRO A 251 -14.94 -20.07 7.24
C PRO A 251 -15.98 -19.30 6.42
N ILE A 252 -15.64 -18.98 5.17
CA ILE A 252 -16.63 -18.51 4.18
C ILE A 252 -17.19 -19.73 3.46
N THR A 253 -18.52 -19.83 3.37
CA THR A 253 -19.20 -20.85 2.57
C THR A 253 -19.83 -20.21 1.34
N TRP A 254 -19.43 -20.67 0.15
CA TRP A 254 -19.96 -20.20 -1.13
C TRP A 254 -21.30 -20.87 -1.48
N ARG A 255 -21.98 -20.34 -2.50
CA ARG A 255 -23.31 -20.82 -2.94
C ARG A 255 -23.31 -22.27 -3.41
N ASP A 256 -22.17 -22.80 -3.84
CA ASP A 256 -21.98 -24.19 -4.25
C ASP A 256 -21.77 -25.15 -3.06
N GLY A 257 -21.80 -24.63 -1.83
CA GLY A 257 -21.65 -25.40 -0.59
C GLY A 257 -20.20 -25.66 -0.18
N ARG A 258 -19.21 -25.25 -0.99
CA ARG A 258 -17.80 -25.33 -0.61
C ARG A 258 -17.48 -24.27 0.44
N SER A 259 -16.49 -24.55 1.30
CA SER A 259 -16.10 -23.66 2.39
C SER A 259 -14.59 -23.63 2.58
N ALA A 260 -14.03 -22.48 2.95
CA ALA A 260 -12.62 -22.35 3.27
C ALA A 260 -12.37 -21.50 4.50
N LYS A 261 -11.37 -21.95 5.26
CA LYS A 261 -10.73 -21.21 6.34
C LYS A 261 -9.60 -20.35 5.76
N TRP A 262 -9.60 -19.10 6.17
CA TRP A 262 -8.56 -18.12 5.86
C TRP A 262 -7.40 -18.23 6.85
N MET A 263 -6.31 -17.55 6.53
CA MET A 263 -5.05 -17.56 7.28
C MET A 263 -5.26 -17.28 8.77
N ALA A 264 -6.03 -16.25 9.13
CA ALA A 264 -6.29 -15.91 10.54
C ALA A 264 -6.98 -17.06 11.31
N THR A 265 -8.02 -17.70 10.74
CA THR A 265 -8.63 -18.91 11.33
C THR A 265 -7.59 -20.00 11.58
N ARG A 266 -6.76 -20.28 10.57
CA ARG A 266 -5.76 -21.36 10.64
C ARG A 266 -4.67 -21.08 11.68
N LEU A 267 -4.19 -19.83 11.72
CA LEU A 267 -3.19 -19.39 12.68
C LEU A 267 -3.71 -19.55 14.12
N LYS A 268 -4.95 -19.13 14.38
CA LYS A 268 -5.62 -19.32 15.68
C LYS A 268 -5.75 -20.79 16.06
N GLU A 269 -6.16 -21.65 15.13
CA GLU A 269 -6.28 -23.10 15.37
C GLU A 269 -4.94 -23.78 15.65
N LYS A 270 -3.86 -23.36 14.97
CA LYS A 270 -2.51 -23.93 15.13
C LYS A 270 -1.81 -23.48 16.40
N THR A 271 -1.98 -22.22 16.78
CA THR A 271 -1.23 -21.59 17.89
C THR A 271 -2.02 -21.51 19.19
N GLY A 272 -3.36 -21.52 19.12
CA GLY A 272 -4.23 -21.19 20.25
C GLY A 272 -4.22 -19.70 20.63
N ILE A 273 -3.49 -18.84 19.90
CA ILE A 273 -3.45 -17.39 20.11
C ILE A 273 -4.67 -16.78 19.40
N ASP A 274 -5.42 -15.95 20.13
CA ASP A 274 -6.55 -15.20 19.59
C ASP A 274 -6.06 -13.87 19.01
N PRO A 275 -6.00 -13.68 17.66
CA PRO A 275 -5.55 -12.44 17.07
C PRO A 275 -6.63 -11.35 17.18
N LEU A 276 -6.22 -10.09 17.32
CA LEU A 276 -7.12 -8.96 17.07
C LEU A 276 -7.25 -8.75 15.55
N THR A 277 -8.42 -9.01 14.98
CA THR A 277 -8.63 -8.95 13.52
C THR A 277 -9.38 -7.69 13.08
N ILE A 278 -8.84 -7.00 12.07
CA ILE A 278 -9.32 -5.68 11.63
C ILE A 278 -9.56 -5.69 10.12
N ASP A 279 -10.82 -5.51 9.71
CA ASP A 279 -11.20 -5.36 8.32
C ASP A 279 -11.40 -3.89 7.91
N GLN A 280 -10.89 -3.55 6.73
CA GLN A 280 -11.03 -2.26 6.08
C GLN A 280 -11.73 -2.35 4.71
N THR A 281 -12.18 -3.55 4.30
CA THR A 281 -12.55 -3.85 2.90
C THR A 281 -14.03 -4.16 2.71
N THR A 282 -14.72 -4.64 3.75
CA THR A 282 -16.13 -5.05 3.67
C THR A 282 -17.11 -3.91 3.91
N CYS A 283 -16.72 -2.88 4.68
CA CYS A 283 -17.54 -1.71 4.96
C CYS A 283 -16.99 -0.43 4.33
N ARG A 284 -17.85 0.29 3.60
CA ARG A 284 -17.47 1.42 2.73
C ARG A 284 -18.39 2.59 3.05
N GLY A 285 -17.81 3.75 3.36
CA GLY A 285 -18.48 4.77 4.15
C GLY A 285 -19.68 5.46 3.53
N ALA A 286 -20.64 5.77 4.40
CA ALA A 286 -21.71 6.72 4.13
C ALA A 286 -21.32 8.18 4.44
N SER A 287 -20.27 8.43 5.23
CA SER A 287 -19.85 9.73 5.75
C SER A 287 -18.47 10.20 5.24
N SER A 288 -18.03 11.38 5.69
CA SER A 288 -16.74 12.01 5.35
C SER A 288 -15.59 11.67 6.31
N ASP A 289 -15.88 11.03 7.44
CA ASP A 289 -14.91 10.68 8.47
C ASP A 289 -14.71 9.17 8.53
N ASN A 290 -13.55 8.72 9.05
CA ASN A 290 -13.39 7.30 9.36
C ASN A 290 -14.26 6.94 10.56
N GLU A 291 -15.04 5.89 10.44
CA GLU A 291 -15.94 5.41 11.48
C GLU A 291 -15.57 3.97 11.85
N LEU A 292 -15.82 3.60 13.11
CA LEU A 292 -15.59 2.24 13.58
C LEU A 292 -16.92 1.50 13.71
N VAL A 293 -16.96 0.28 13.18
CA VAL A 293 -17.97 -0.72 13.55
C VAL A 293 -17.25 -1.80 14.33
N LEU A 294 -17.65 -1.98 15.59
CA LEU A 294 -17.32 -3.21 16.28
C LEU A 294 -18.15 -4.31 15.64
N ALA A 295 -17.53 -5.41 15.25
CA ALA A 295 -18.29 -6.60 14.96
C ALA A 295 -19.15 -6.91 16.19
N GLU A 296 -20.46 -7.15 16.00
CA GLU A 296 -21.27 -7.57 17.13
C GLU A 296 -20.66 -8.84 17.74
N VAL A 297 -20.57 -8.89 19.07
CA VAL A 297 -20.09 -10.05 19.86
C VAL A 297 -20.91 -11.34 19.57
N ALA A 298 -21.95 -11.26 18.75
CA ALA A 298 -22.78 -12.36 18.30
C ALA A 298 -22.08 -13.23 17.24
N THR A 299 -21.07 -14.00 17.66
CA THR A 299 -20.60 -15.33 17.17
C THR A 299 -20.52 -15.67 15.67
N LYS A 300 -20.78 -14.75 14.74
CA LYS A 300 -20.85 -15.00 13.29
C LYS A 300 -20.08 -13.99 12.45
N ASP A 301 -19.56 -12.94 13.06
CA ASP A 301 -18.73 -11.98 12.35
C ASP A 301 -17.34 -12.58 12.09
N PRO A 302 -16.80 -12.51 10.87
CA PRO A 302 -15.47 -13.03 10.59
C PRO A 302 -14.32 -12.21 11.17
N VAL A 303 -14.55 -11.02 11.74
CA VAL A 303 -13.47 -10.18 12.31
C VAL A 303 -13.90 -9.51 13.62
N ASP A 304 -12.95 -8.99 14.41
CA ASP A 304 -13.25 -8.22 15.63
C ASP A 304 -13.71 -6.78 15.36
N LEU A 305 -13.03 -6.12 14.42
CA LEU A 305 -13.20 -4.69 14.14
C LEU A 305 -13.36 -4.45 12.64
N ARG A 306 -14.25 -3.53 12.28
CA ARG A 306 -14.30 -2.96 10.92
C ARG A 306 -14.07 -1.46 10.96
N VAL A 307 -13.16 -1.00 10.12
CA VAL A 307 -12.92 0.42 9.90
C VAL A 307 -13.64 0.84 8.63
N ILE A 308 -14.71 1.61 8.80
CA ILE A 308 -15.39 2.28 7.69
C ILE A 308 -14.56 3.49 7.29
N ARG A 309 -14.29 3.61 6.00
CA ARG A 309 -13.62 4.78 5.43
C ARG A 309 -14.51 5.54 4.46
N PRO A 310 -14.37 6.87 4.38
CA PRO A 310 -15.02 7.65 3.34
C PRO A 310 -14.58 7.14 1.96
N PRO A 311 -15.42 7.32 0.92
CA PRO A 311 -15.00 7.10 -0.46
C PRO A 311 -13.76 7.95 -0.78
N ASP A 312 -12.79 7.36 -1.45
CA ASP A 312 -11.63 8.10 -1.93
C ASP A 312 -12.07 9.08 -3.02
N THR A 313 -11.50 10.28 -2.99
CA THR A 313 -11.71 11.29 -4.04
C THR A 313 -10.39 11.55 -4.73
N PHE A 314 -10.46 12.09 -5.96
CA PHE A 314 -9.30 12.22 -6.82
C PHE A 314 -9.11 13.65 -7.30
N VAL A 315 -7.86 14.08 -7.41
CA VAL A 315 -7.45 15.34 -8.04
C VAL A 315 -6.19 15.08 -8.84
N TYR A 316 -6.15 15.54 -10.10
CA TYR A 316 -5.06 15.24 -11.04
C TYR A 316 -4.79 13.73 -11.19
N GLY A 317 -5.85 12.91 -11.20
CA GLY A 317 -5.77 11.45 -11.27
C GLY A 317 -5.23 10.78 -10.00
N ARG A 318 -4.99 11.51 -8.90
CA ARG A 318 -4.38 10.96 -7.68
C ARG A 318 -5.32 11.04 -6.47
N PRO A 319 -5.28 10.07 -5.53
CA PRO A 319 -6.08 10.10 -4.31
C PRO A 319 -5.81 11.34 -3.44
N THR A 320 -6.86 12.05 -3.04
CA THR A 320 -6.76 13.31 -2.26
C THR A 320 -6.30 13.10 -0.83
N PHE A 321 -6.43 11.90 -0.24
CA PHE A 321 -5.93 11.61 1.11
C PHE A 321 -4.41 11.83 1.22
N ARG A 322 -3.67 11.76 0.11
CA ARG A 322 -2.23 12.07 0.12
C ARG A 322 -2.01 13.56 0.40
N LEU A 323 -2.86 14.46 -0.10
CA LEU A 323 -2.75 15.90 0.21
C LEU A 323 -2.91 16.17 1.72
N THR A 324 -3.86 15.49 2.36
CA THR A 324 -4.08 15.64 3.82
C THR A 324 -2.92 15.07 4.65
N ARG A 325 -2.07 14.22 4.05
CA ARG A 325 -0.82 13.69 4.63
C ARG A 325 0.42 14.52 4.28
N GLY A 326 0.24 15.74 3.77
CA GLY A 326 1.31 16.70 3.51
C GLY A 326 2.08 16.45 2.21
N TYR A 327 1.49 15.71 1.26
CA TYR A 327 2.01 15.63 -0.10
C TYR A 327 1.51 16.83 -0.92
N GLU A 328 2.31 17.23 -1.90
CA GLU A 328 1.97 18.24 -2.90
C GLU A 328 1.73 17.56 -4.26
N ALA A 329 0.74 18.05 -5.02
CA ALA A 329 0.49 17.60 -6.38
C ALA A 329 1.42 18.37 -7.34
N VAL A 330 2.52 17.73 -7.73
CA VAL A 330 3.61 18.32 -8.51
C VAL A 330 3.44 17.98 -9.99
N ALA A 331 3.42 19.01 -10.83
CA ALA A 331 3.36 18.85 -12.28
C ALA A 331 4.60 18.13 -12.81
N ILE A 332 4.38 17.22 -13.76
CA ILE A 332 5.44 16.46 -14.41
C ILE A 332 6.10 17.35 -15.48
N PRO A 333 7.45 17.38 -15.57
CA PRO A 333 8.15 18.10 -16.63
C PRO A 333 7.65 17.70 -18.03
N GLN A 334 7.42 18.70 -18.90
CA GLN A 334 6.79 18.49 -20.22
C GLN A 334 7.60 17.58 -21.14
N ASP A 335 8.92 17.57 -21.01
CA ASP A 335 9.87 16.72 -21.71
C ASP A 335 9.83 15.25 -21.26
N LEU A 336 9.29 14.97 -20.08
CA LEU A 336 9.07 13.60 -19.58
C LEU A 336 7.67 13.07 -19.89
N LEU A 337 6.74 13.94 -20.33
CA LEU A 337 5.39 13.52 -20.69
C LEU A 337 5.38 12.82 -22.07
N PRO A 338 4.65 11.70 -22.20
CA PRO A 338 4.51 11.03 -23.49
C PRO A 338 3.71 11.91 -24.47
N SER A 339 4.23 12.09 -25.69
CA SER A 339 3.48 12.75 -26.78
C SER A 339 2.42 11.84 -27.42
N ASP A 340 2.61 10.52 -27.29
CA ASP A 340 1.68 9.45 -27.68
C ASP A 340 1.88 8.25 -26.74
N GLY A 341 0.89 7.39 -26.62
CA GLY A 341 0.94 6.19 -25.77
C GLY A 341 0.98 6.54 -24.28
N TRP A 342 1.88 5.87 -23.54
CA TRP A 342 2.00 5.99 -22.10
C TRP A 342 3.46 6.01 -21.65
N ALA A 343 3.70 6.49 -20.43
CA ALA A 343 4.96 6.37 -19.71
C ALA A 343 4.68 6.16 -18.21
N ILE A 344 5.57 5.47 -17.50
CA ILE A 344 5.59 5.53 -16.03
C ILE A 344 6.58 6.62 -15.62
N ILE A 345 6.10 7.57 -14.83
CA ILE A 345 6.93 8.63 -14.28
C ILE A 345 7.29 8.27 -12.85
N GLU A 346 8.59 8.19 -12.57
CA GLU A 346 9.13 7.82 -11.27
C GLU A 346 9.90 8.98 -10.65
N ALA A 347 9.70 9.22 -9.36
CA ALA A 347 10.41 10.24 -8.60
C ALA A 347 11.15 9.61 -7.41
N ARG A 348 12.47 9.77 -7.38
CA ARG A 348 13.37 9.33 -6.30
C ARG A 348 14.11 10.52 -5.71
N PRO A 349 14.37 10.58 -4.40
CA PRO A 349 15.33 11.52 -3.84
C PRO A 349 16.64 11.52 -4.65
N VAL A 350 17.26 12.67 -4.86
CA VAL A 350 18.49 12.77 -5.68
C VAL A 350 19.69 12.00 -5.12
N ASP A 351 19.65 11.68 -3.83
CA ASP A 351 20.70 10.95 -3.13
C ASP A 351 20.39 9.44 -3.05
N ASP A 352 19.19 9.01 -3.46
CA ASP A 352 18.83 7.60 -3.52
C ASP A 352 19.46 6.94 -4.77
N PRO A 353 19.91 5.68 -4.67
CA PRO A 353 20.36 4.92 -5.83
C PRO A 353 19.19 4.65 -6.79
N VAL A 354 19.50 4.33 -8.05
CA VAL A 354 18.49 4.15 -9.09
C VAL A 354 17.58 2.95 -8.84
N GLU A 355 18.09 1.95 -8.11
CA GLU A 355 17.39 0.73 -7.70
C GLU A 355 16.42 0.97 -6.54
N ALA A 356 16.57 2.10 -5.83
CA ALA A 356 15.66 2.45 -4.75
C ALA A 356 14.23 2.52 -5.27
N ILE A 357 13.27 2.04 -4.49
CA ILE A 357 11.86 2.17 -4.79
C ILE A 357 11.52 3.68 -4.86
N PRO A 358 10.84 4.18 -5.90
CA PRO A 358 10.43 5.58 -5.98
C PRO A 358 9.63 6.03 -4.76
N HIS A 359 9.78 7.30 -4.41
CA HIS A 359 8.90 7.96 -3.44
C HIS A 359 7.52 8.24 -4.02
N ASP A 360 7.43 8.36 -5.34
CA ASP A 360 6.17 8.26 -6.07
C ASP A 360 6.43 7.68 -7.46
N ARG A 361 5.46 6.94 -7.98
CA ARG A 361 5.41 6.55 -9.38
C ARG A 361 3.99 6.66 -9.89
N VAL A 362 3.84 6.96 -11.18
CA VAL A 362 2.52 7.06 -11.80
C VAL A 362 2.53 6.73 -13.28
N LEU A 363 1.55 5.95 -13.73
CA LEU A 363 1.27 5.76 -15.15
C LEU A 363 0.59 7.01 -15.73
N VAL A 364 1.12 7.54 -16.81
CA VAL A 364 0.61 8.72 -17.51
C VAL A 364 0.39 8.37 -18.98
N GLU A 365 -0.80 8.65 -19.49
CA GLU A 365 -1.09 8.61 -20.93
C GLU A 365 -0.95 9.99 -21.58
N ALA A 366 -0.70 9.99 -22.89
CA ALA A 366 -0.59 11.21 -23.67
C ALA A 366 -1.82 12.11 -23.52
N GLY A 367 -1.59 13.36 -23.12
CA GLY A 367 -2.64 14.38 -22.96
C GLY A 367 -3.29 14.45 -21.57
N GLU A 368 -2.89 13.60 -20.62
CA GLU A 368 -3.39 13.66 -19.24
C GLU A 368 -2.66 14.73 -18.38
N ASP A 369 -3.37 15.40 -17.46
CA ASP A 369 -2.78 16.23 -16.39
C ASP A 369 -2.72 15.42 -15.08
N VAL A 370 -2.02 14.28 -15.14
CA VAL A 370 -1.71 13.47 -13.95
C VAL A 370 -0.45 14.02 -13.30
N ARG A 371 -0.43 14.03 -11.96
CA ARG A 371 0.66 14.63 -11.18
C ARG A 371 1.35 13.64 -10.26
N LEU A 372 2.61 13.94 -9.95
CA LEU A 372 3.35 13.27 -8.88
C LEU A 372 2.83 13.78 -7.52
N MET A 373 2.79 12.91 -6.54
CA MET A 373 2.42 13.21 -5.16
C MET A 373 3.67 13.11 -4.30
N LEU A 374 4.31 14.25 -4.02
CA LEU A 374 5.62 14.31 -3.37
C LEU A 374 5.56 15.16 -2.10
N LYS A 375 6.31 14.77 -1.08
CA LYS A 375 6.59 15.66 0.06
C LYS A 375 7.72 16.62 -0.31
N ALA A 376 7.91 17.65 0.51
CA ALA A 376 9.04 18.56 0.35
C ALA A 376 10.37 17.81 0.24
N GLY A 377 11.21 18.19 -0.73
CA GLY A 377 12.46 17.49 -1.02
C GLY A 377 12.97 17.77 -2.43
N ARG A 378 14.12 17.17 -2.76
CA ARG A 378 14.74 17.25 -4.07
C ARG A 378 14.76 15.87 -4.72
N TYR A 379 14.15 15.74 -5.90
CA TYR A 379 13.90 14.46 -6.56
C TYR A 379 14.50 14.42 -7.96
N SER A 380 15.16 13.32 -8.32
CA SER A 380 15.40 12.92 -9.70
C SER A 380 14.11 12.31 -10.25
N VAL A 381 13.63 12.82 -11.38
CA VAL A 381 12.41 12.35 -12.04
C VAL A 381 12.76 11.74 -13.39
N ARG A 382 12.32 10.51 -13.61
CA ARG A 382 12.62 9.74 -14.82
C ARG A 382 11.34 9.24 -15.47
N ALA A 383 11.30 9.25 -16.80
CA ALA A 383 10.27 8.56 -17.57
C ALA A 383 10.73 7.15 -17.97
N VAL A 384 9.90 6.15 -17.69
CA VAL A 384 10.03 4.79 -18.24
C VAL A 384 9.02 4.66 -19.37
N VAL A 385 9.52 4.49 -20.58
CA VAL A 385 8.70 4.43 -21.81
C VAL A 385 8.64 3.02 -22.37
N PRO A 386 7.56 2.65 -23.10
CA PRO A 386 7.46 1.37 -23.78
C PRO A 386 8.65 1.14 -24.71
N ASP A 387 9.14 -0.10 -24.77
CA ASP A 387 10.02 -0.53 -25.85
C ASP A 387 9.30 -0.41 -27.20
N ALA A 388 10.03 0.01 -28.25
CA ALA A 388 9.47 0.22 -29.59
C ALA A 388 8.93 -1.07 -30.26
N SER A 389 9.20 -2.24 -29.67
CA SER A 389 8.70 -3.53 -30.14
C SER A 389 8.38 -4.44 -28.96
N VAL A 390 7.10 -4.74 -28.73
CA VAL A 390 6.69 -5.84 -27.85
C VAL A 390 5.76 -6.77 -28.60
N ASP A 391 6.13 -8.05 -28.60
CA ASP A 391 5.29 -9.14 -29.06
C ASP A 391 4.20 -9.37 -28.00
N THR A 392 3.01 -8.84 -28.26
CA THR A 392 1.89 -8.88 -27.31
C THR A 392 1.15 -10.22 -27.29
N ASP A 393 1.64 -11.23 -28.02
CA ASP A 393 1.00 -12.55 -28.19
C ASP A 393 1.56 -13.62 -27.21
N LYS A 394 2.31 -13.21 -26.18
CA LYS A 394 2.73 -14.05 -25.05
C LYS A 394 2.15 -13.56 -23.73
#